data_AF-A0A928FF66-F1
#
_entry.id   AF-A0A928FF66-F1
#
_cell.length_a   1.000
_cell.length_b   1.000
_cell.length_c   1.000
_cell.angle_alpha   90.00
_cell.angle_beta   90.00
_cell.angle_gamma   90.00
#
_symmetry.space_group_name_H-M   'P 1'
#
loop_
_entity.id
_entity.type
_entity.pdbx_description
1 polymer ?
#
loop_
_entity_poly.entity_id
_entity_poly.type
_entity_poly.pdbx_seq_one_letter_code
_entity_poly.pdbx_strand_id
1 'polypeptide(L)'
;MKQFAKLFVLAFAITLLASLLSFNASAVNCEPGADPNELKPGSDKVVFIKDAPRDDNYQIVGELSGDGTGTDADNPLKATDHEKFDPNAERKRYDYTTAFYQATELLAETGGTIVICGPVYLGINECADNGASNVRDAYTANFKNNVIKFTSVYDGVDYRETAGAKLTICTPAMVTVLGSSIWENIDIETIGTDRAITFDDYCTLVGEGVECYPSDEAFEGVAQNYVSLGAGHRHAGSKNENPTLTVKSGTYYKITAAMWGTTSTATSENTNTNLTLEGTTTVLGIISGTVQAKSNFSGNVKITINSGTYACDINAVGPTGMTNADGTALITINGGNFIDMWSINQSAMGATNNPPAACTLDFTGWTGDDLNLAYAVGVVTDITAVKLPEGKTADYLANVLATATKPADTDPPVTDPPATEPHVTEPVITDPVTTDPTDIENDVSSESDENTAPETDADNTAPKDDTNYDSWIWVASASGILAVAAVVFVMIKKKQAK
;
A
#
# COMPACT_ATOMS: atom_id res chain seq x y z
N MET A 1 41.17 -31.99 39.73
CA MET A 1 41.58 -30.64 39.28
C MET A 1 41.60 -30.47 37.75
N LYS A 2 42.33 -31.28 36.96
CA LYS A 2 42.35 -31.10 35.48
C LYS A 2 40.98 -31.25 34.79
N GLN A 3 40.10 -32.11 35.28
CA GLN A 3 38.73 -32.21 34.73
C GLN A 3 37.84 -31.01 35.10
N PHE A 4 38.04 -30.43 36.29
CA PHE A 4 37.29 -29.25 36.73
C PHE A 4 37.66 -28.00 35.92
N ALA A 5 38.94 -27.84 35.58
CA ALA A 5 39.39 -26.76 34.71
C ALA A 5 38.80 -26.87 33.29
N LYS A 6 38.65 -28.08 32.75
CA LYS A 6 38.00 -28.29 31.43
C LYS A 6 36.50 -27.97 31.47
N LEU A 7 35.82 -28.32 32.55
CA LEU A 7 34.40 -27.99 32.72
C LEU A 7 34.19 -26.48 32.84
N PHE A 8 35.08 -25.78 33.55
CA PHE A 8 34.99 -24.34 33.74
C PHE A 8 35.23 -23.56 32.43
N VAL A 9 36.19 -23.99 31.61
CA VAL A 9 36.45 -23.39 30.29
C VAL A 9 35.30 -23.64 29.32
N LEU A 10 34.66 -24.82 29.37
CA LEU A 10 33.50 -25.11 28.53
C LEU A 10 32.27 -24.29 28.95
N ALA A 11 32.02 -24.15 30.25
CA ALA A 11 30.94 -23.30 30.76
C ALA A 11 31.16 -21.83 30.40
N PHE A 12 32.38 -21.31 30.53
CA PHE A 12 32.71 -19.94 30.15
C PHE A 12 32.56 -19.70 28.62
N ALA A 13 32.94 -20.68 27.79
CA ALA A 13 32.73 -20.62 26.35
C ALA A 13 31.24 -20.66 25.96
N ILE A 14 30.42 -21.43 26.67
CA ILE A 14 28.96 -21.48 26.45
C ILE A 14 28.30 -20.17 26.86
N THR A 15 28.70 -19.57 27.98
CA THR A 15 28.17 -18.27 28.42
C THR A 15 28.58 -17.14 27.46
N LEU A 16 29.83 -17.15 26.96
CA LEU A 16 30.28 -16.17 25.97
C LEU A 16 29.58 -16.36 24.61
N LEU A 17 29.30 -17.61 24.21
CA LEU A 17 28.52 -17.92 23.01
C LEU A 17 27.06 -17.50 23.17
N ALA A 18 26.45 -17.66 24.36
CA ALA A 18 25.11 -17.18 24.65
C ALA A 18 25.03 -15.64 24.70
N SER A 19 26.08 -14.96 25.20
CA SER A 19 26.20 -13.50 25.13
C SER A 19 26.41 -12.97 23.70
N LEU A 20 27.09 -13.73 22.83
CA LEU A 20 27.19 -13.44 21.39
C LEU A 20 25.91 -13.78 20.61
N LEU A 21 25.08 -14.68 21.13
CA LEU A 21 23.76 -15.00 20.57
C LEU A 21 22.65 -14.07 21.08
N SER A 22 22.88 -13.35 22.18
CA SER A 22 21.95 -12.32 22.71
C SER A 22 22.36 -10.89 22.33
N PHE A 23 23.57 -10.70 21.79
CA PHE A 23 23.95 -9.51 21.02
C PHE A 23 23.50 -9.69 19.57
N ASN A 24 22.50 -8.91 19.14
CA ASN A 24 21.88 -8.79 17.81
C ASN A 24 20.48 -9.39 17.62
N ALA A 25 19.70 -9.50 18.70
CA ALA A 25 18.27 -9.16 18.62
C ALA A 25 18.08 -7.63 18.70
N SER A 26 18.92 -6.89 17.98
CA SER A 26 18.58 -5.53 17.57
C SER A 26 17.59 -5.68 16.44
N ALA A 27 16.45 -5.00 16.54
CA ALA A 27 15.55 -4.76 15.42
C ALA A 27 16.36 -4.61 14.14
N VAL A 28 15.97 -5.31 13.08
CA VAL A 28 16.57 -5.18 11.76
C VAL A 28 16.43 -3.72 11.37
N ASN A 29 17.41 -2.89 11.75
CA ASN A 29 17.65 -1.63 11.11
C ASN A 29 17.79 -2.02 9.66
N CYS A 30 16.90 -1.50 8.82
CA CYS A 30 16.95 -1.68 7.39
C CYS A 30 18.25 -1.03 6.92
N GLU A 31 19.36 -1.77 7.01
CA GLU A 31 20.59 -1.37 6.40
C GLU A 31 20.28 -1.15 4.92
N PRO A 32 20.82 -0.10 4.30
CA PRO A 32 20.73 0.10 2.85
C PRO A 32 20.86 -1.22 2.08
N GLY A 33 19.76 -1.69 1.49
CA GLY A 33 19.70 -2.97 0.76
C GLY A 33 19.19 -4.20 1.52
N ALA A 34 18.63 -4.05 2.73
CA ALA A 34 17.90 -5.12 3.40
C ALA A 34 16.73 -5.61 2.52
N ASP A 35 16.60 -6.92 2.36
CA ASP A 35 15.52 -7.54 1.58
C ASP A 35 14.18 -7.36 2.33
N PRO A 36 13.17 -6.67 1.76
CA PRO A 36 11.86 -6.53 2.39
C PRO A 36 11.19 -7.87 2.71
N ASN A 37 11.57 -8.95 2.01
CA ASN A 37 11.07 -10.30 2.29
C ASN A 37 11.57 -10.89 3.61
N GLU A 38 12.62 -10.33 4.20
CA GLU A 38 13.17 -10.77 5.48
C GLU A 38 12.62 -9.96 6.67
N LEU A 39 11.76 -8.97 6.42
CA LEU A 39 11.14 -8.16 7.46
C LEU A 39 10.30 -9.03 8.41
N LYS A 40 10.41 -8.76 9.70
CA LYS A 40 9.61 -9.37 10.76
C LYS A 40 9.11 -8.29 11.69
N PRO A 41 7.89 -8.41 12.26
CA PRO A 41 7.42 -7.51 13.30
C PRO A 41 8.45 -7.35 14.42
N GLY A 42 8.62 -6.13 14.92
CA GLY A 42 9.58 -5.85 16.01
C GLY A 42 9.22 -6.50 17.34
N SER A 43 7.95 -6.87 17.54
CA SER A 43 7.44 -7.56 18.73
C SER A 43 6.22 -8.43 18.39
N ASP A 44 5.83 -9.29 19.34
CA ASP A 44 4.60 -10.09 19.28
C ASP A 44 3.36 -9.30 19.73
N LYS A 45 3.45 -7.97 19.94
CA LYS A 45 2.30 -7.15 20.31
C LYS A 45 1.29 -7.08 19.17
N VAL A 46 0.00 -7.12 19.53
CA VAL A 46 -1.11 -7.11 18.59
C VAL A 46 -2.13 -6.07 19.01
N VAL A 47 -2.49 -5.19 18.07
CA VAL A 47 -3.53 -4.17 18.28
C VAL A 47 -4.65 -4.42 17.29
N PHE A 48 -5.87 -4.56 17.79
CA PHE A 48 -7.06 -4.73 16.96
C PHE A 48 -7.74 -3.39 16.72
N ILE A 49 -8.00 -3.08 15.46
CA ILE A 49 -8.68 -1.85 15.07
C ILE A 49 -9.93 -2.16 14.24
N LYS A 50 -11.00 -1.45 14.58
CA LYS A 50 -12.27 -1.40 13.86
C LYS A 50 -12.90 -0.06 14.19
N ASP A 51 -13.38 0.66 13.18
CA ASP A 51 -14.12 1.90 13.43
C ASP A 51 -15.58 1.61 13.77
N ALA A 52 -16.14 2.45 14.63
CA ALA A 52 -17.58 2.52 14.85
C ALA A 52 -18.25 3.14 13.60
N PRO A 53 -19.52 2.77 13.29
CA PRO A 53 -20.27 3.42 12.23
C PRO A 53 -20.30 4.94 12.43
N ARG A 54 -20.39 5.66 11.31
CA ARG A 54 -20.14 7.09 11.04
C ARG A 54 -20.68 8.13 12.05
N ASP A 55 -21.54 7.74 12.99
CA ASP A 55 -22.20 8.61 13.96
C ASP A 55 -21.63 8.53 15.39
N ASP A 56 -20.72 7.59 15.67
CA ASP A 56 -20.16 7.37 17.02
C ASP A 56 -18.61 7.47 17.05
N ASN A 57 -18.08 7.86 18.22
CA ASN A 57 -16.65 8.02 18.48
C ASN A 57 -15.81 6.82 17.96
N TYR A 58 -14.67 7.10 17.30
CA TYR A 58 -13.67 6.09 16.91
C TYR A 58 -13.13 5.33 18.14
N GLN A 59 -12.97 4.01 18.05
CA GLN A 59 -12.52 3.18 19.18
C GLN A 59 -11.36 2.26 18.80
N ILE A 60 -10.31 2.21 19.63
CA ILE A 60 -9.44 1.04 19.70
C ILE A 60 -10.23 -0.05 20.43
N VAL A 61 -10.42 -1.18 19.78
CA VAL A 61 -11.27 -2.26 20.30
C VAL A 61 -10.49 -3.14 21.27
N GLY A 62 -9.16 -3.25 21.15
CA GLY A 62 -8.36 -3.91 22.19
C GLY A 62 -6.86 -3.93 21.93
N GLU A 63 -6.07 -4.02 23.01
CA GLU A 63 -4.63 -4.31 22.99
C GLU A 63 -4.39 -5.72 23.56
N LEU A 64 -3.65 -6.56 22.83
CA LEU A 64 -3.10 -7.81 23.36
C LEU A 64 -1.60 -7.64 23.62
N SER A 65 -1.18 -7.82 24.88
CA SER A 65 0.23 -7.99 25.21
C SER A 65 0.78 -9.29 24.62
N GLY A 66 2.07 -9.32 24.28
CA GLY A 66 2.74 -10.45 23.61
C GLY A 66 2.77 -11.78 24.39
N ASP A 67 2.17 -11.85 25.58
CA ASP A 67 1.91 -13.09 26.32
C ASP A 67 0.46 -13.59 26.17
N GLY A 68 -0.36 -12.92 25.35
CA GLY A 68 -1.77 -13.25 25.13
C GLY A 68 -2.69 -12.88 26.29
N THR A 69 -2.25 -12.05 27.26
CA THR A 69 -3.02 -11.76 28.49
C THR A 69 -3.79 -10.42 28.48
N GLY A 70 -4.04 -9.84 27.30
CA GLY A 70 -4.91 -8.66 27.18
C GLY A 70 -6.36 -8.94 27.64
N THR A 71 -7.09 -7.89 28.03
CA THR A 71 -8.37 -7.99 28.75
C THR A 71 -9.50 -8.73 28.02
N ASP A 72 -9.35 -9.08 26.74
CA ASP A 72 -10.35 -9.81 25.93
C ASP A 72 -9.72 -10.71 24.83
N ALA A 73 -8.62 -11.41 25.15
CA ALA A 73 -7.90 -12.28 24.19
C ALA A 73 -8.76 -13.35 23.49
N ASP A 74 -9.86 -13.80 24.13
CA ASP A 74 -10.70 -14.87 23.60
C ASP A 74 -11.73 -14.40 22.55
N ASN A 75 -11.98 -13.09 22.42
CA ASN A 75 -12.89 -12.55 21.40
C ASN A 75 -12.70 -11.03 21.18
N PRO A 76 -11.85 -10.59 20.24
CA PRO A 76 -11.64 -9.17 19.96
C PRO A 76 -12.90 -8.46 19.42
N LEU A 77 -13.96 -9.17 19.02
CA LEU A 77 -15.26 -8.56 18.66
C LEU A 77 -16.12 -8.21 19.89
N LYS A 78 -15.76 -8.68 21.10
CA LYS A 78 -16.49 -8.41 22.36
C LYS A 78 -15.88 -7.30 23.21
N ALA A 79 -14.70 -6.81 22.84
CA ALA A 79 -14.01 -5.78 23.58
C ALA A 79 -14.62 -4.39 23.28
N THR A 80 -15.83 -4.15 23.78
CA THR A 80 -16.53 -2.85 23.70
C THR A 80 -16.39 -2.02 24.98
N ASP A 81 -15.72 -2.54 26.01
CA ASP A 81 -15.66 -1.95 27.34
C ASP A 81 -14.23 -1.54 27.75
N HIS A 82 -13.62 -0.61 27.01
CA HIS A 82 -12.46 0.11 27.54
C HIS A 82 -12.91 1.27 28.44
N GLU A 83 -12.28 1.37 29.62
CA GLU A 83 -12.54 2.41 30.62
C GLU A 83 -12.53 3.82 30.02
N LYS A 84 -13.53 4.62 30.41
CA LYS A 84 -13.74 6.02 30.03
C LYS A 84 -12.42 6.80 29.96
N PHE A 85 -11.99 7.06 28.73
CA PHE A 85 -10.97 8.04 28.41
C PHE A 85 -11.38 9.43 28.96
N ASP A 86 -10.45 10.16 29.57
CA ASP A 86 -10.72 11.45 30.23
C ASP A 86 -11.21 12.50 29.20
N PRO A 87 -12.48 12.93 29.25
CA PRO A 87 -13.02 13.91 28.32
C PRO A 87 -12.40 15.31 28.49
N ASN A 88 -11.57 15.54 29.52
CA ASN A 88 -10.96 16.84 29.84
C ASN A 88 -9.47 16.95 29.49
N ALA A 89 -8.84 15.92 28.91
CA ALA A 89 -7.51 16.08 28.34
C ALA A 89 -7.59 17.15 27.24
N GLU A 90 -6.81 18.24 27.37
CA GLU A 90 -6.84 19.39 26.45
C GLU A 90 -6.88 18.92 24.99
N ARG A 91 -8.03 19.11 24.32
CA ARG A 91 -8.21 18.87 22.88
C ARG A 91 -7.32 19.80 22.09
N LYS A 92 -6.04 19.44 21.95
CA LYS A 92 -5.19 19.94 20.87
C LYS A 92 -5.84 19.48 19.58
N ARG A 93 -5.95 20.37 18.59
CA ARG A 93 -6.57 20.17 17.27
C ARG A 93 -5.98 18.99 16.48
N TYR A 94 -6.29 17.77 16.92
CA TYR A 94 -6.10 16.49 16.25
C TYR A 94 -7.41 15.70 16.39
N ASP A 95 -8.56 16.35 16.20
CA ASP A 95 -9.91 15.78 16.41
C ASP A 95 -10.29 14.64 15.44
N TYR A 96 -9.31 14.04 14.75
CA TYR A 96 -9.49 12.86 13.90
C TYR A 96 -8.31 11.88 14.03
N THR A 97 -7.85 11.61 15.26
CA THR A 97 -6.96 10.44 15.47
C THR A 97 -7.77 9.17 15.30
N THR A 98 -7.88 8.72 14.04
CA THR A 98 -8.38 7.39 13.66
C THR A 98 -7.70 6.33 14.53
N ALA A 99 -8.42 5.27 14.94
CA ALA A 99 -7.87 4.16 15.74
C ALA A 99 -6.55 3.61 15.15
N PHE A 100 -6.42 3.66 13.81
CA PHE A 100 -5.19 3.37 13.08
C PHE A 100 -3.97 4.15 13.58
N TYR A 101 -4.08 5.46 13.77
CA TYR A 101 -2.97 6.31 14.20
C TYR A 101 -2.52 5.98 15.62
N GLN A 102 -3.48 5.86 16.53
CA GLN A 102 -3.21 5.51 17.93
C GLN A 102 -2.55 4.13 18.03
N ALA A 103 -3.00 3.16 17.23
CA ALA A 103 -2.37 1.85 17.12
C ALA A 103 -0.92 1.96 16.62
N THR A 104 -0.64 2.81 15.63
CA THR A 104 0.73 3.01 15.14
C THR A 104 1.63 3.71 16.16
N GLU A 105 1.12 4.68 16.92
CA GLU A 105 1.88 5.32 18.00
C GLU A 105 2.20 4.33 19.12
N LEU A 106 1.23 3.50 19.52
CA LEU A 106 1.38 2.48 20.55
C LEU A 106 2.47 1.46 20.19
N LEU A 107 2.57 1.12 18.90
CA LEU A 107 3.57 0.19 18.37
C LEU A 107 4.84 0.89 17.89
N ALA A 108 4.94 2.22 17.98
CA ALA A 108 6.07 2.96 17.42
C ALA A 108 7.41 2.59 18.03
N GLU A 109 7.43 2.32 19.33
CA GLU A 109 8.64 1.98 20.07
C GLU A 109 8.98 0.48 20.05
N THR A 110 8.01 -0.39 19.79
CA THR A 110 8.19 -1.85 19.88
C THR A 110 8.04 -2.59 18.56
N GLY A 111 7.50 -1.95 17.53
CA GLY A 111 6.91 -2.66 16.39
C GLY A 111 5.74 -3.54 16.84
N GLY A 112 5.24 -4.36 15.94
CA GLY A 112 4.15 -5.29 16.24
C GLY A 112 3.25 -5.55 15.05
N THR A 113 2.04 -6.04 15.33
CA THR A 113 1.00 -6.29 14.34
C THR A 113 -0.24 -5.46 14.63
N ILE A 114 -0.74 -4.74 13.63
CA ILE A 114 -2.05 -4.10 13.63
C ILE A 114 -2.99 -5.00 12.83
N VAL A 115 -4.04 -5.48 13.49
CA VAL A 115 -5.08 -6.32 12.90
C VAL A 115 -6.30 -5.46 12.61
N ILE A 116 -6.61 -5.28 11.33
CA ILE A 116 -7.85 -4.65 10.88
C ILE A 116 -8.95 -5.71 10.98
N CYS A 117 -9.80 -5.60 12.01
CA CYS A 117 -10.84 -6.59 12.33
C CYS A 117 -12.27 -6.13 11.95
N GLY A 118 -12.39 -5.00 11.28
CA GLY A 118 -13.62 -4.46 10.69
C GLY A 118 -13.31 -3.28 9.78
N PRO A 119 -14.32 -2.58 9.24
CA PRO A 119 -14.09 -1.40 8.43
C PRO A 119 -13.34 -0.33 9.22
N VAL A 120 -12.31 0.26 8.61
CA VAL A 120 -11.54 1.39 9.14
C VAL A 120 -11.49 2.47 8.07
N TYR A 121 -11.75 3.73 8.43
CA TYR A 121 -11.79 4.86 7.52
C TYR A 121 -10.64 5.83 7.81
N LEU A 122 -9.83 6.12 6.79
CA LEU A 122 -8.76 7.11 6.82
C LEU A 122 -9.12 8.29 5.90
N GLY A 123 -9.31 9.47 6.49
CA GLY A 123 -9.66 10.69 5.77
C GLY A 123 -10.67 11.54 6.53
N ILE A 124 -10.89 12.76 6.04
CA ILE A 124 -11.90 13.66 6.60
C ILE A 124 -13.31 13.11 6.38
N ASN A 125 -14.15 13.26 7.41
CA ASN A 125 -15.55 12.81 7.46
C ASN A 125 -16.44 13.40 6.34
N GLU A 126 -15.96 14.44 5.67
CA GLU A 126 -16.66 15.15 4.59
C GLU A 126 -16.15 14.71 3.22
N CYS A 127 -16.34 13.44 2.86
CA CYS A 127 -16.30 13.02 1.45
C CYS A 127 -17.38 13.68 0.58
N ALA A 128 -18.31 14.44 1.19
CA ALA A 128 -19.49 14.97 0.52
C ALA A 128 -19.31 16.40 -0.04
N ASP A 129 -18.40 17.20 0.49
CA ASP A 129 -18.32 18.62 0.12
C ASP A 129 -17.11 18.89 -0.80
N ASN A 130 -17.37 18.80 -2.10
CA ASN A 130 -16.46 18.99 -3.26
C ASN A 130 -15.69 20.33 -3.34
N GLY A 131 -15.58 21.11 -2.26
CA GLY A 131 -15.12 22.50 -2.30
C GLY A 131 -13.71 22.80 -1.77
N ALA A 132 -13.13 21.97 -0.90
CA ALA A 132 -11.87 22.32 -0.21
C ALA A 132 -10.64 21.59 -0.80
N SER A 133 -10.16 22.06 -1.95
CA SER A 133 -9.06 21.45 -2.73
C SER A 133 -7.67 21.39 -2.07
N ASN A 134 -7.49 21.88 -0.83
CA ASN A 134 -6.16 22.18 -0.30
C ASN A 134 -5.82 21.55 1.06
N VAL A 135 -6.75 20.86 1.73
CA VAL A 135 -6.43 20.17 3.00
C VAL A 135 -5.97 18.76 2.68
N ARG A 136 -4.70 18.63 2.28
CA ARG A 136 -4.05 17.33 2.18
C ARG A 136 -3.68 16.88 3.58
N ASP A 137 -4.62 16.23 4.27
CA ASP A 137 -4.30 15.61 5.54
C ASP A 137 -3.38 14.42 5.29
N ALA A 138 -2.14 14.57 5.75
CA ALA A 138 -1.12 13.54 5.74
C ALA A 138 -1.20 12.80 7.08
N TYR A 139 -1.87 11.65 7.10
CA TYR A 139 -1.83 10.78 8.27
C TYR A 139 -0.43 10.23 8.41
N THR A 140 0.28 10.56 9.48
CA THR A 140 1.70 10.26 9.61
C THR A 140 1.92 9.21 10.69
N ALA A 141 1.99 7.93 10.32
CA ALA A 141 2.29 6.85 11.25
C ALA A 141 3.82 6.76 11.45
N ASN A 142 4.33 7.12 12.63
CA ASN A 142 5.77 7.26 12.85
C ASN A 142 6.36 6.19 13.77
N PHE A 143 7.18 5.31 13.22
CA PHE A 143 7.74 4.15 13.91
C PHE A 143 9.14 3.78 13.40
N LYS A 144 9.96 4.80 13.08
CA LYS A 144 11.24 4.77 12.34
C LYS A 144 12.20 3.60 12.59
N ASN A 145 12.21 3.03 13.80
CA ASN A 145 13.18 2.02 14.20
C ASN A 145 12.59 0.61 14.29
N ASN A 146 11.30 0.46 13.98
CA ASN A 146 10.58 -0.78 14.16
C ASN A 146 9.80 -1.16 12.90
N VAL A 147 9.47 -2.44 12.82
CA VAL A 147 8.63 -2.97 11.76
C VAL A 147 7.22 -3.17 12.30
N ILE A 148 6.24 -2.55 11.65
CA ILE A 148 4.82 -2.79 11.91
C ILE A 148 4.24 -3.59 10.76
N LYS A 149 3.57 -4.70 11.10
CA LYS A 149 2.76 -5.48 10.18
C LYS A 149 1.31 -5.00 10.24
N PHE A 150 0.70 -4.74 9.11
CA PHE A 150 -0.73 -4.52 8.93
C PHE A 150 -1.32 -5.78 8.31
N THR A 151 -2.39 -6.32 8.90
CA THR A 151 -3.10 -7.47 8.34
C THR A 151 -4.58 -7.49 8.73
N SER A 152 -5.42 -8.23 8.00
CA SER A 152 -6.77 -8.61 8.44
C SER A 152 -6.87 -10.10 8.80
N VAL A 153 -5.75 -10.80 8.95
CA VAL A 153 -5.72 -12.21 9.38
C VAL A 153 -5.02 -12.33 10.73
N TYR A 154 -5.70 -12.94 11.70
CA TYR A 154 -5.10 -13.22 13.01
C TYR A 154 -5.65 -14.51 13.59
N ASP A 155 -4.77 -15.34 14.17
CA ASP A 155 -5.08 -16.64 14.77
C ASP A 155 -5.93 -17.56 13.86
N GLY A 156 -5.60 -17.56 12.56
CA GLY A 156 -6.30 -18.35 11.54
C GLY A 156 -7.67 -17.81 11.11
N VAL A 157 -8.12 -16.68 11.66
CA VAL A 157 -9.35 -16.00 11.28
C VAL A 157 -9.05 -14.90 10.27
N ASP A 158 -9.75 -14.92 9.14
CA ASP A 158 -9.75 -13.82 8.16
C ASP A 158 -10.93 -12.87 8.45
N TYR A 159 -10.61 -11.66 8.88
CA TYR A 159 -11.60 -10.65 9.24
C TYR A 159 -12.24 -9.99 8.02
N ARG A 160 -11.68 -10.15 6.82
CA ARG A 160 -12.32 -9.68 5.57
C ARG A 160 -13.62 -10.43 5.32
N GLU A 161 -13.56 -11.75 5.48
CA GLU A 161 -14.71 -12.64 5.29
C GLU A 161 -15.69 -12.57 6.45
N THR A 162 -15.18 -12.53 7.69
CA THR A 162 -16.02 -12.66 8.88
C THR A 162 -16.60 -11.34 9.39
N ALA A 163 -15.93 -10.22 9.13
CA ALA A 163 -16.28 -8.91 9.67
C ALA A 163 -16.27 -7.78 8.64
N GLY A 164 -16.04 -8.08 7.36
CA GLY A 164 -15.93 -7.06 6.30
C GLY A 164 -14.75 -6.12 6.54
N ALA A 165 -13.66 -6.63 7.11
CA ALA A 165 -12.47 -5.84 7.40
C ALA A 165 -11.89 -5.23 6.11
N LYS A 166 -11.77 -3.91 6.09
CA LYS A 166 -11.16 -3.16 5.00
C LYS A 166 -10.65 -1.82 5.50
N LEU A 167 -9.59 -1.33 4.86
CA LEU A 167 -9.05 0.01 5.06
C LEU A 167 -9.57 0.94 3.96
N THR A 168 -10.45 1.85 4.30
CA THR A 168 -11.06 2.79 3.36
C THR A 168 -10.30 4.11 3.39
N ILE A 169 -9.76 4.56 2.26
CA ILE A 169 -9.04 5.83 2.13
C ILE A 169 -9.92 6.84 1.36
N CYS A 170 -10.29 7.91 2.05
CA CYS A 170 -11.28 8.89 1.63
C CYS A 170 -10.66 10.19 1.08
N THR A 171 -11.31 10.89 0.15
CA THR A 171 -10.77 12.13 -0.45
C THR A 171 -10.67 13.32 0.50
N PRO A 172 -9.64 14.17 0.37
CA PRO A 172 -8.31 13.95 -0.22
C PRO A 172 -7.31 13.44 0.84
N ALA A 173 -7.29 12.13 1.10
CA ALA A 173 -6.36 11.55 2.07
C ALA A 173 -5.08 11.01 1.42
N MET A 174 -3.97 11.27 2.10
CA MET A 174 -2.69 10.61 1.89
C MET A 174 -2.24 9.97 3.20
N VAL A 175 -1.92 8.69 3.16
CA VAL A 175 -1.37 7.96 4.31
C VAL A 175 0.14 7.95 4.17
N THR A 176 0.83 8.56 5.12
CA THR A 176 2.29 8.60 5.19
C THR A 176 2.76 7.68 6.31
N VAL A 177 3.54 6.68 5.97
CA VAL A 177 4.09 5.68 6.88
C VAL A 177 5.58 5.98 7.05
N LEU A 178 5.94 6.54 8.20
CA LEU A 178 7.32 6.83 8.61
C LEU A 178 7.91 5.66 9.40
N GLY A 179 8.04 4.51 8.76
CA GLY A 179 8.69 3.33 9.31
C GLY A 179 8.58 2.13 8.37
N SER A 180 9.43 1.13 8.58
CA SER A 180 9.42 -0.08 7.75
C SER A 180 8.16 -0.89 8.01
N SER A 181 7.45 -1.29 6.97
CA SER A 181 6.11 -1.89 7.13
C SER A 181 5.90 -3.15 6.31
N ILE A 182 5.02 -4.03 6.79
CA ILE A 182 4.56 -5.23 6.08
C ILE A 182 3.04 -5.12 5.95
N TRP A 183 2.48 -5.33 4.76
CA TRP A 183 1.04 -5.31 4.50
C TRP A 183 0.63 -6.62 3.86
N GLU A 184 -0.26 -7.39 4.50
CA GLU A 184 -0.67 -8.72 4.00
C GLU A 184 -2.12 -9.01 4.33
N ASN A 185 -2.85 -9.64 3.41
CA ASN A 185 -4.25 -10.04 3.62
C ASN A 185 -5.13 -8.86 4.09
N ILE A 186 -5.14 -7.76 3.33
CA ILE A 186 -5.93 -6.55 3.63
C ILE A 186 -6.62 -6.08 2.36
N ASP A 187 -7.88 -5.69 2.50
CA ASP A 187 -8.60 -4.97 1.45
C ASP A 187 -8.46 -3.47 1.67
N ILE A 188 -8.04 -2.73 0.64
CA ILE A 188 -7.89 -1.28 0.65
C ILE A 188 -8.90 -0.69 -0.33
N GLU A 189 -9.94 -0.07 0.20
CA GLU A 189 -10.94 0.64 -0.59
C GLU A 189 -10.57 2.11 -0.73
N THR A 190 -10.81 2.70 -1.89
CA THR A 190 -10.57 4.13 -2.13
C THR A 190 -11.85 4.84 -2.55
N ILE A 191 -12.18 5.94 -1.88
CA ILE A 191 -13.31 6.80 -2.22
C ILE A 191 -12.76 8.12 -2.78
N GLY A 192 -13.04 8.42 -4.06
CA GLY A 192 -12.66 9.64 -4.81
C GLY A 192 -11.26 9.63 -5.46
N THR A 193 -10.73 10.80 -5.84
CA THR A 193 -9.46 10.96 -6.60
C THR A 193 -8.25 11.36 -5.74
N ASP A 194 -7.02 11.10 -6.21
CA ASP A 194 -5.73 11.45 -5.55
C ASP A 194 -5.47 10.71 -4.23
N ARG A 195 -5.48 9.38 -4.25
CA ARG A 195 -5.19 8.51 -3.10
C ARG A 195 -3.77 8.00 -3.13
N ALA A 196 -3.06 8.16 -2.02
CA ALA A 196 -1.71 7.62 -1.93
C ALA A 196 -1.40 7.07 -0.53
N ILE A 197 -0.66 5.97 -0.51
CA ILE A 197 0.09 5.50 0.64
C ILE A 197 1.57 5.72 0.31
N THR A 198 2.27 6.49 1.14
CA THR A 198 3.69 6.80 0.97
C THR A 198 4.49 6.27 2.15
N PHE A 199 5.61 5.60 1.89
CA PHE A 199 6.44 4.91 2.88
C PHE A 199 7.74 5.67 3.23
N ASP A 200 7.81 6.96 2.90
CA ASP A 200 8.79 7.97 3.34
C ASP A 200 10.22 7.47 3.67
N ASP A 201 10.85 6.83 2.68
CA ASP A 201 12.23 6.31 2.71
C ASP A 201 12.47 4.96 3.42
N TYR A 202 11.43 4.29 3.91
CA TYR A 202 11.56 3.02 4.62
C TYR A 202 11.45 1.78 3.73
N CYS A 203 11.86 0.62 4.26
CA CYS A 203 11.64 -0.66 3.60
C CYS A 203 10.21 -1.12 3.83
N THR A 204 9.47 -1.32 2.74
CA THR A 204 8.09 -1.79 2.80
C THR A 204 7.87 -3.01 1.92
N LEU A 205 7.18 -3.99 2.48
CA LEU A 205 6.64 -5.13 1.77
C LEU A 205 5.12 -5.01 1.73
N VAL A 206 4.56 -4.84 0.53
CA VAL A 206 3.15 -5.10 0.25
C VAL A 206 3.05 -6.53 -0.25
N GLY A 207 2.77 -7.44 0.67
CA GLY A 207 2.82 -8.89 0.47
C GLY A 207 1.60 -9.45 -0.25
N GLU A 208 1.32 -10.72 -0.01
CA GLU A 208 0.20 -11.46 -0.64
C GLU A 208 -1.14 -11.12 0.03
N GLY A 209 -2.24 -11.34 -0.71
CA GLY A 209 -3.59 -11.11 -0.23
C GLY A 209 -3.97 -9.65 -0.02
N VAL A 210 -3.14 -8.70 -0.47
CA VAL A 210 -3.50 -7.29 -0.48
C VAL A 210 -4.35 -7.03 -1.73
N GLU A 211 -5.55 -6.52 -1.52
CA GLU A 211 -6.44 -6.11 -2.60
C GLU A 211 -6.69 -4.61 -2.51
N CYS A 212 -6.77 -3.94 -3.66
CA CYS A 212 -6.99 -2.51 -3.73
C CYS A 212 -8.04 -2.24 -4.80
N TYR A 213 -9.11 -1.55 -4.43
CA TYR A 213 -10.22 -1.29 -5.34
C TYR A 213 -10.86 0.07 -5.06
N PRO A 214 -11.33 0.77 -6.11
CA PRO A 214 -12.17 1.93 -5.91
C PRO A 214 -13.52 1.50 -5.34
N SER A 215 -14.11 2.33 -4.49
CA SER A 215 -15.50 2.15 -4.04
C SER A 215 -16.47 2.20 -5.21
N ASP A 216 -17.65 1.60 -5.07
CA ASP A 216 -18.73 1.69 -6.07
C ASP A 216 -19.17 3.14 -6.38
N GLU A 217 -18.91 4.08 -5.47
CA GLU A 217 -19.17 5.51 -5.66
C GLU A 217 -18.13 6.22 -6.54
N ALA A 218 -17.07 5.51 -6.94
CA ALA A 218 -16.01 6.09 -7.74
C ALA A 218 -16.47 6.27 -9.20
N PHE A 219 -16.02 7.34 -9.84
CA PHE A 219 -16.36 7.60 -11.24
C PHE A 219 -15.95 6.42 -12.14
N GLU A 220 -16.93 5.74 -12.73
CA GLU A 220 -16.68 4.62 -13.64
C GLU A 220 -15.67 5.00 -14.73
N GLY A 221 -14.71 4.11 -14.98
CA GLY A 221 -13.70 4.29 -16.04
C GLY A 221 -12.51 5.19 -15.70
N VAL A 222 -12.41 5.71 -14.47
CA VAL A 222 -11.27 6.53 -14.07
C VAL A 222 -10.25 5.70 -13.27
N ALA A 223 -9.18 5.24 -13.93
CA ALA A 223 -8.11 4.47 -13.27
C ALA A 223 -7.47 5.21 -12.08
N GLN A 224 -7.58 6.54 -12.02
CA GLN A 224 -7.09 7.38 -10.91
C GLN A 224 -7.81 7.15 -9.58
N ASN A 225 -8.89 6.36 -9.58
CA ASN A 225 -9.60 6.00 -8.37
C ASN A 225 -8.88 4.92 -7.56
N TYR A 226 -7.94 4.16 -8.16
CA TYR A 226 -7.13 3.20 -7.41
C TYR A 226 -6.08 3.89 -6.55
N VAL A 227 -5.69 3.24 -5.46
CA VAL A 227 -4.61 3.73 -4.59
C VAL A 227 -3.29 3.81 -5.35
N SER A 228 -2.50 4.81 -5.00
CA SER A 228 -1.13 4.91 -5.43
C SER A 228 -0.15 4.60 -4.30
N LEU A 229 0.97 3.97 -4.62
CA LEU A 229 2.04 3.67 -3.68
C LEU A 229 3.28 4.50 -3.98
N GLY A 230 3.96 5.00 -2.96
CA GLY A 230 5.26 5.67 -3.12
C GLY A 230 6.24 5.29 -2.03
N ALA A 231 7.42 4.82 -2.40
CA ALA A 231 8.44 4.44 -1.42
C ALA A 231 9.28 5.61 -0.91
N GLY A 232 9.39 6.70 -1.67
CA GLY A 232 10.28 7.81 -1.34
C GLY A 232 9.62 9.00 -0.68
N HIS A 233 10.48 9.85 -0.15
CA HIS A 233 10.09 10.99 0.65
C HIS A 233 9.17 11.98 -0.09
N ARG A 234 8.15 12.47 0.61
CA ARG A 234 7.31 13.56 0.10
C ARG A 234 7.80 14.95 0.53
N HIS A 235 8.36 15.05 1.73
CA HIS A 235 8.77 16.32 2.31
C HIS A 235 10.21 16.71 1.88
N ALA A 236 10.77 17.79 2.39
CA ALA A 236 12.18 18.13 2.16
C ALA A 236 12.96 17.84 3.45
N GLY A 237 14.03 17.04 3.40
CA GLY A 237 15.05 17.07 4.46
C GLY A 237 15.34 15.78 5.21
N SER A 238 14.71 14.63 4.88
CA SER A 238 15.32 13.35 5.24
C SER A 238 16.62 13.19 4.44
N LYS A 239 17.68 12.75 5.11
CA LYS A 239 18.97 12.46 4.49
C LYS A 239 19.26 11.01 4.81
N ASN A 240 19.57 10.20 3.80
CA ASN A 240 20.21 8.87 3.90
C ASN A 240 19.36 7.60 3.99
N GLU A 241 18.11 7.58 3.57
CA GLU A 241 17.38 6.31 3.57
C GLU A 241 17.22 5.84 2.11
N ASN A 242 17.57 4.58 1.85
CA ASN A 242 17.54 3.96 0.53
C ASN A 242 16.25 3.15 0.44
N PRO A 243 15.08 3.79 0.17
CA PRO A 243 13.81 3.10 0.27
C PRO A 243 13.79 1.87 -0.62
N THR A 244 13.19 0.83 -0.07
CA THR A 244 12.90 -0.37 -0.84
C THR A 244 11.42 -0.67 -0.71
N LEU A 245 10.73 -0.76 -1.83
CA LEU A 245 9.32 -1.16 -1.89
C LEU A 245 9.22 -2.44 -2.71
N THR A 246 8.74 -3.50 -2.08
CA THR A 246 8.35 -4.74 -2.77
C THR A 246 6.85 -4.86 -2.77
N VAL A 247 6.24 -5.09 -3.93
CA VAL A 247 4.79 -5.27 -4.10
C VAL A 247 4.54 -6.64 -4.75
N LYS A 248 3.77 -7.50 -4.06
CA LYS A 248 3.47 -8.87 -4.46
C LYS A 248 2.01 -9.09 -4.88
N SER A 249 1.09 -8.24 -4.46
CA SER A 249 -0.32 -8.34 -4.83
C SER A 249 -1.01 -6.98 -4.78
N GLY A 250 -2.22 -6.90 -5.31
CA GLY A 250 -3.06 -5.69 -5.33
C GLY A 250 -3.14 -5.02 -6.70
N THR A 251 -4.10 -4.11 -6.86
CA THR A 251 -4.30 -3.32 -8.09
C THR A 251 -4.09 -1.84 -7.80
N TYR A 252 -3.17 -1.23 -8.52
CA TYR A 252 -2.71 0.14 -8.25
C TYR A 252 -2.87 1.03 -9.47
N TYR A 253 -3.21 2.30 -9.25
CA TYR A 253 -3.12 3.28 -10.32
C TYR A 253 -1.65 3.56 -10.62
N LYS A 254 -0.87 3.81 -9.57
CA LYS A 254 0.51 4.25 -9.71
C LYS A 254 1.39 3.72 -8.59
N ILE A 255 2.60 3.29 -8.95
CA ILE A 255 3.62 2.87 -8.00
C ILE A 255 4.90 3.64 -8.29
N THR A 256 5.51 4.21 -7.25
CA THR A 256 6.81 4.87 -7.40
C THR A 256 7.86 4.40 -6.40
N ALA A 257 9.08 4.25 -6.89
CA ALA A 257 10.24 3.88 -6.09
C ALA A 257 10.77 5.03 -5.23
N ALA A 258 10.51 6.29 -5.61
CA ALA A 258 11.09 7.44 -4.95
C ALA A 258 10.05 8.55 -4.70
N MET A 259 10.54 9.79 -4.64
CA MET A 259 9.80 10.94 -4.15
C MET A 259 8.46 11.15 -4.85
N TRP A 260 7.42 11.31 -4.01
CA TRP A 260 6.06 11.66 -4.41
C TRP A 260 5.73 13.09 -3.97
N GLY A 261 5.80 14.09 -4.87
CA GLY A 261 5.32 15.43 -4.51
C GLY A 261 5.69 16.57 -5.46
N THR A 262 4.83 17.59 -5.54
CA THR A 262 4.85 18.66 -6.56
C THR A 262 5.44 20.00 -6.11
N THR A 263 5.88 20.17 -4.85
CA THR A 263 6.00 21.56 -4.31
C THR A 263 7.22 21.90 -3.48
N SER A 264 7.97 20.96 -2.91
CA SER A 264 9.14 21.33 -2.09
C SER A 264 10.44 21.32 -2.88
N THR A 265 11.30 22.31 -2.64
CA THR A 265 12.69 22.43 -3.12
C THR A 265 13.63 21.40 -2.48
N ALA A 266 13.12 20.20 -2.21
CA ALA A 266 13.81 19.13 -1.51
C ALA A 266 14.96 18.60 -2.34
N THR A 267 16.21 18.78 -1.91
CA THR A 267 17.36 18.11 -2.51
C THR A 267 17.50 16.73 -1.87
N SER A 268 17.22 15.66 -2.62
CA SER A 268 17.60 14.31 -2.22
C SER A 268 19.02 14.06 -2.75
N GLU A 269 20.01 14.12 -1.86
CA GLU A 269 21.39 13.77 -2.21
C GLU A 269 21.65 12.30 -1.88
N ASN A 270 22.12 11.54 -2.87
CA ASN A 270 22.54 10.14 -2.78
C ASN A 270 21.47 9.12 -2.35
N THR A 271 20.20 9.33 -2.72
CA THR A 271 19.10 8.41 -2.40
C THR A 271 19.02 7.28 -3.43
N ASN A 272 19.38 6.05 -3.08
CA ASN A 272 19.13 4.90 -3.95
C ASN A 272 17.79 4.27 -3.63
N THR A 273 16.95 4.07 -4.63
CA THR A 273 15.60 3.53 -4.45
C THR A 273 15.45 2.21 -5.18
N ASN A 274 14.90 1.21 -4.50
CA ASN A 274 14.64 -0.09 -5.08
C ASN A 274 13.12 -0.35 -5.10
N LEU A 275 12.56 -0.58 -6.27
CA LEU A 275 11.19 -1.03 -6.46
C LEU A 275 11.21 -2.44 -7.04
N THR A 276 10.55 -3.38 -6.39
CA THR A 276 10.36 -4.74 -6.87
C THR A 276 8.87 -5.02 -7.02
N LEU A 277 8.43 -5.40 -8.21
CA LEU A 277 7.06 -5.80 -8.52
C LEU A 277 7.03 -7.27 -8.87
N GLU A 278 6.19 -8.04 -8.18
CA GLU A 278 6.05 -9.47 -8.39
C GLU A 278 4.66 -9.99 -7.98
N GLY A 279 4.50 -11.31 -7.99
CA GLY A 279 3.24 -11.99 -7.69
C GLY A 279 2.09 -11.61 -8.62
N THR A 280 0.93 -11.29 -8.04
CA THR A 280 -0.34 -10.96 -8.72
C THR A 280 -0.56 -9.46 -8.86
N THR A 281 0.47 -8.64 -8.68
CA THR A 281 0.40 -7.18 -8.77
C THR A 281 -0.15 -6.71 -10.12
N THR A 282 -1.11 -5.79 -10.09
CA THR A 282 -1.64 -5.10 -11.27
C THR A 282 -1.38 -3.60 -11.19
N VAL A 283 -0.87 -2.98 -12.27
CA VAL A 283 -0.68 -1.52 -12.34
C VAL A 283 -1.34 -0.96 -13.59
N LEU A 284 -2.20 0.05 -13.42
CA LEU A 284 -3.10 0.57 -14.48
C LEU A 284 -2.75 1.97 -14.99
N GLY A 285 -1.71 2.61 -14.44
CA GLY A 285 -1.36 3.98 -14.79
C GLY A 285 0.13 4.17 -14.97
N ILE A 286 0.90 4.24 -13.88
CA ILE A 286 2.33 4.57 -13.97
C ILE A 286 3.15 3.75 -12.97
N ILE A 287 4.22 3.12 -13.46
CA ILE A 287 5.37 2.70 -12.66
C ILE A 287 6.44 3.75 -12.83
N SER A 288 6.97 4.31 -11.75
CA SER A 288 8.02 5.31 -11.89
C SER A 288 9.11 5.27 -10.83
N GLY A 289 10.35 5.44 -11.26
CA GLY A 289 11.47 5.58 -10.33
C GLY A 289 11.36 6.81 -9.46
N THR A 290 11.01 7.96 -10.02
CA THR A 290 10.80 9.22 -9.28
C THR A 290 9.58 9.92 -9.88
N VAL A 291 8.76 10.68 -9.13
CA VAL A 291 7.54 11.26 -9.73
C VAL A 291 7.65 12.75 -10.00
N GLN A 292 8.41 13.49 -9.21
CA GLN A 292 8.62 14.93 -9.38
C GLN A 292 9.60 15.40 -8.33
N ALA A 293 10.77 15.86 -8.75
CA ALA A 293 11.60 16.70 -7.91
C ALA A 293 11.68 18.05 -8.63
N LYS A 294 11.18 19.14 -8.04
CA LYS A 294 11.46 20.51 -8.53
C LYS A 294 12.91 20.93 -8.22
N SER A 295 13.82 19.96 -8.13
CA SER A 295 15.08 20.02 -7.42
C SER A 295 16.04 18.96 -7.97
N ASN A 296 17.27 18.96 -7.46
CA ASN A 296 18.29 18.00 -7.84
C ASN A 296 17.99 16.65 -7.18
N PHE A 297 17.88 15.60 -7.99
CA PHE A 297 17.92 14.22 -7.53
C PHE A 297 19.33 13.69 -7.76
N SER A 298 19.99 13.20 -6.72
CA SER A 298 21.22 12.42 -6.85
C SER A 298 21.00 11.05 -6.22
N GLY A 299 21.29 9.97 -6.95
CA GLY A 299 21.08 8.61 -6.47
C GLY A 299 20.68 7.61 -7.57
N ASN A 300 20.65 6.32 -7.24
CA ASN A 300 20.33 5.28 -8.21
C ASN A 300 18.90 4.77 -8.06
N VAL A 301 18.17 4.69 -9.15
CA VAL A 301 16.85 4.05 -9.19
C VAL A 301 17.01 2.64 -9.73
N LYS A 302 16.49 1.65 -9.03
CA LYS A 302 16.34 0.28 -9.53
C LYS A 302 14.87 -0.11 -9.51
N ILE A 303 14.33 -0.48 -10.67
CA ILE A 303 12.99 -1.03 -10.82
C ILE A 303 13.16 -2.46 -11.32
N THR A 304 12.62 -3.44 -10.61
CA THR A 304 12.64 -4.86 -10.98
C THR A 304 11.22 -5.36 -11.11
N ILE A 305 10.86 -5.91 -12.27
CA ILE A 305 9.54 -6.45 -12.58
C ILE A 305 9.69 -7.95 -12.83
N ASN A 306 9.23 -8.77 -11.90
CA ASN A 306 9.34 -10.22 -11.97
C ASN A 306 8.09 -10.90 -12.55
N SER A 307 6.90 -10.41 -12.17
CA SER A 307 5.61 -10.93 -12.63
C SER A 307 4.48 -9.96 -12.27
N GLY A 308 3.32 -10.07 -12.92
CA GLY A 308 2.16 -9.22 -12.68
C GLY A 308 1.43 -8.88 -13.98
N THR A 309 0.48 -7.94 -13.92
CA THR A 309 -0.21 -7.39 -15.09
C THR A 309 -0.03 -5.87 -15.14
N TYR A 310 0.37 -5.33 -16.28
CA TYR A 310 0.80 -3.94 -16.39
C TYR A 310 0.17 -3.29 -17.60
N ALA A 311 -0.73 -2.35 -17.34
CA ALA A 311 -1.32 -1.45 -18.32
C ALA A 311 -0.96 -0.02 -17.96
N CYS A 312 0.34 0.30 -18.03
CA CYS A 312 0.89 1.51 -17.45
C CYS A 312 2.16 1.97 -18.16
N ASP A 313 2.50 3.25 -18.05
CA ASP A 313 3.83 3.75 -18.40
C ASP A 313 4.89 3.29 -17.39
N ILE A 314 6.10 2.97 -17.86
CA ILE A 314 7.26 2.71 -17.01
C ILE A 314 8.28 3.82 -17.22
N ASN A 315 8.45 4.66 -16.21
CA ASN A 315 9.36 5.80 -16.27
C ASN A 315 10.49 5.64 -15.26
N ALA A 316 11.72 5.45 -15.73
CA ALA A 316 12.88 5.34 -14.85
C ALA A 316 13.05 6.61 -13.99
N VAL A 317 12.75 7.77 -14.57
CA VAL A 317 12.80 9.07 -13.92
C VAL A 317 11.60 9.92 -14.35
N GLY A 318 10.99 10.60 -13.39
CA GLY A 318 9.62 11.13 -13.48
C GLY A 318 9.32 12.22 -14.52
N PRO A 319 8.01 12.42 -14.81
CA PRO A 319 7.46 13.22 -15.89
C PRO A 319 7.97 14.66 -16.05
N THR A 320 8.33 15.34 -14.96
CA THR A 320 8.45 16.81 -14.99
C THR A 320 9.37 17.40 -13.92
N GLY A 321 10.12 18.44 -14.33
CA GLY A 321 10.57 19.51 -13.43
C GLY A 321 11.94 19.33 -12.76
N MET A 322 12.71 18.31 -13.08
CA MET A 322 14.04 18.14 -12.49
C MET A 322 15.10 18.97 -13.21
N THR A 323 15.83 19.77 -12.44
CA THR A 323 16.90 20.62 -12.98
C THR A 323 18.21 19.85 -13.16
N ASN A 324 18.51 18.90 -12.27
CA ASN A 324 19.66 17.99 -12.37
C ASN A 324 19.30 16.59 -11.85
N ALA A 325 19.67 15.54 -12.58
CA ALA A 325 19.53 14.15 -12.18
C ALA A 325 20.90 13.47 -12.20
N ASP A 326 21.60 13.47 -11.07
CA ASP A 326 22.91 12.83 -10.94
C ASP A 326 22.74 11.40 -10.44
N GLY A 327 22.50 10.46 -11.36
CA GLY A 327 22.11 9.10 -10.98
C GLY A 327 22.13 8.10 -12.12
N THR A 328 22.06 6.81 -11.78
CA THR A 328 21.75 5.76 -12.75
C THR A 328 20.35 5.22 -12.53
N ALA A 329 19.68 4.84 -13.62
CA ALA A 329 18.42 4.13 -13.55
C ALA A 329 18.60 2.73 -14.15
N LEU A 330 18.17 1.70 -13.44
CA LEU A 330 18.17 0.32 -13.91
C LEU A 330 16.73 -0.18 -13.87
N ILE A 331 16.18 -0.49 -15.04
CA ILE A 331 14.90 -1.18 -15.16
C ILE A 331 15.20 -2.61 -15.59
N THR A 332 14.83 -3.58 -14.77
CA THR A 332 14.97 -5.01 -15.04
C THR A 332 13.57 -5.60 -15.18
N ILE A 333 13.28 -6.25 -16.31
CA ILE A 333 12.00 -6.89 -16.58
C ILE A 333 12.27 -8.38 -16.83
N ASN A 334 11.99 -9.19 -15.82
CA ASN A 334 12.15 -10.64 -15.83
C ASN A 334 10.84 -11.35 -16.24
N GLY A 335 9.69 -10.70 -16.09
CA GLY A 335 8.40 -11.29 -16.45
C GLY A 335 7.24 -10.31 -16.27
N GLY A 336 6.01 -10.82 -16.46
CA GLY A 336 4.78 -10.03 -16.41
C GLY A 336 3.98 -10.05 -17.70
N ASN A 337 2.74 -9.59 -17.61
CA ASN A 337 1.82 -9.44 -18.73
C ASN A 337 1.61 -7.95 -19.00
N PHE A 338 2.16 -7.44 -20.10
CA PHE A 338 2.03 -6.02 -20.48
C PHE A 338 0.88 -5.85 -21.49
N ILE A 339 -0.15 -5.10 -21.11
CA ILE A 339 -1.36 -4.87 -21.89
C ILE A 339 -1.45 -3.38 -22.16
N ASP A 340 -1.64 -2.94 -23.40
CA ASP A 340 -1.83 -1.52 -23.74
C ASP A 340 -0.75 -0.59 -23.17
N MET A 341 0.49 -1.06 -23.08
CA MET A 341 1.58 -0.24 -22.54
C MET A 341 1.89 0.91 -23.49
N TRP A 342 1.84 2.14 -22.97
CA TRP A 342 2.09 3.34 -23.75
C TRP A 342 3.59 3.60 -23.96
N SER A 343 4.42 3.49 -22.92
CA SER A 343 5.85 3.75 -23.05
C SER A 343 6.74 3.18 -21.93
N ILE A 344 8.01 2.91 -22.26
CA ILE A 344 9.12 2.77 -21.31
C ILE A 344 10.12 3.89 -21.57
N ASN A 345 10.24 4.85 -20.65
CA ASN A 345 11.11 6.02 -20.83
C ASN A 345 12.19 6.09 -19.75
N GLN A 346 13.40 6.50 -20.13
CA GLN A 346 14.42 6.88 -19.14
C GLN A 346 14.06 8.21 -18.47
N SER A 347 13.82 9.23 -19.30
CA SER A 347 13.55 10.59 -18.87
C SER A 347 12.22 10.99 -19.45
N ALA A 348 11.39 11.63 -18.65
CA ALA A 348 10.33 12.37 -19.24
C ALA A 348 10.85 13.72 -19.71
N MET A 349 10.60 13.99 -20.98
CA MET A 349 10.34 15.29 -21.58
C MET A 349 10.53 16.49 -20.61
N GLY A 350 11.78 16.94 -20.39
CA GLY A 350 12.00 18.23 -19.71
C GLY A 350 13.20 18.37 -18.79
N ALA A 351 14.05 17.37 -18.57
CA ALA A 351 15.33 17.59 -17.88
C ALA A 351 16.26 18.40 -18.80
N THR A 352 16.32 19.73 -18.63
CA THR A 352 16.99 20.60 -19.60
C THR A 352 18.52 20.59 -19.50
N ASN A 353 19.10 20.16 -18.36
CA ASN A 353 20.52 20.43 -18.09
C ASN A 353 21.40 19.19 -17.79
N ASN A 354 20.86 18.09 -17.27
CA ASN A 354 21.63 16.85 -16.99
C ASN A 354 20.68 15.62 -16.89
N PRO A 355 20.48 14.85 -17.98
CA PRO A 355 19.76 13.57 -17.88
C PRO A 355 20.55 12.56 -17.03
N PRO A 356 19.90 11.51 -16.49
CA PRO A 356 20.59 10.48 -15.72
C PRO A 356 21.75 9.88 -16.51
N ALA A 357 22.88 9.62 -15.83
CA ALA A 357 24.14 9.23 -16.47
C ALA A 357 24.03 7.94 -17.29
N ALA A 358 23.11 7.04 -16.92
CA ALA A 358 22.78 5.84 -17.68
C ALA A 358 21.38 5.34 -17.33
N CYS A 359 20.68 4.81 -18.34
CA CYS A 359 19.52 3.94 -18.16
C CYS A 359 19.78 2.61 -18.83
N THR A 360 19.73 1.54 -18.06
CA THR A 360 19.82 0.17 -18.57
C THR A 360 18.47 -0.49 -18.49
N LEU A 361 18.03 -1.04 -19.61
CA LEU A 361 16.85 -1.90 -19.68
C LEU A 361 17.31 -3.35 -19.83
N ASP A 362 17.00 -4.18 -18.84
CA ASP A 362 17.48 -5.55 -18.77
C ASP A 362 16.32 -6.55 -18.89
N PHE A 363 16.24 -7.20 -20.05
CA PHE A 363 15.27 -8.26 -20.34
C PHE A 363 15.91 -9.66 -20.26
N THR A 364 17.10 -9.83 -19.67
CA THR A 364 17.77 -11.13 -19.68
C THR A 364 16.95 -12.25 -19.02
N GLY A 365 16.09 -11.91 -18.06
CA GLY A 365 15.15 -12.85 -17.43
C GLY A 365 13.82 -13.04 -18.15
N TRP A 366 13.51 -12.25 -19.19
CA TRP A 366 12.20 -12.24 -19.84
C TRP A 366 11.88 -13.55 -20.55
N THR A 367 10.72 -14.13 -20.24
CA THR A 367 10.22 -15.39 -20.81
C THR A 367 8.92 -15.25 -21.62
N GLY A 368 8.34 -14.04 -21.71
CA GLY A 368 7.07 -13.80 -22.40
C GLY A 368 7.19 -13.74 -23.93
N ASP A 369 6.04 -13.82 -24.62
CA ASP A 369 5.98 -13.82 -26.09
C ASP A 369 6.43 -12.49 -26.73
N ASP A 370 6.98 -12.59 -27.94
CA ASP A 370 7.68 -11.52 -28.66
C ASP A 370 6.80 -10.29 -28.98
N LEU A 371 5.48 -10.45 -29.11
CA LEU A 371 4.57 -9.36 -29.53
C LEU A 371 4.42 -8.26 -28.47
N ASN A 372 4.48 -8.63 -27.18
CA ASN A 372 4.30 -7.70 -26.08
C ASN A 372 5.52 -6.77 -25.88
N LEU A 373 6.70 -7.22 -26.32
CA LEU A 373 7.93 -6.43 -26.21
C LEU A 373 7.98 -5.26 -27.21
N ALA A 374 7.40 -5.42 -28.41
CA ALA A 374 7.35 -4.34 -29.40
C ALA A 374 6.47 -3.17 -28.99
N TYR A 375 5.32 -3.46 -28.38
CA TYR A 375 4.49 -2.42 -27.74
C TYR A 375 5.20 -1.77 -26.56
N ALA A 376 5.91 -2.58 -25.77
CA ALA A 376 6.62 -2.09 -24.60
C ALA A 376 7.68 -1.03 -24.91
N VAL A 377 8.35 -1.17 -26.04
CA VAL A 377 9.51 -0.35 -26.43
C VAL A 377 9.08 0.87 -27.27
N GLY A 378 7.77 1.12 -27.41
CA GLY A 378 7.13 2.08 -28.33
C GLY A 378 7.75 3.48 -28.43
N VAL A 379 8.36 3.99 -27.36
CA VAL A 379 9.08 5.28 -27.38
C VAL A 379 10.29 5.19 -26.44
N VAL A 380 11.25 4.33 -26.75
CA VAL A 380 12.53 4.36 -26.03
C VAL A 380 13.35 5.58 -26.46
N THR A 381 13.32 6.63 -25.64
CA THR A 381 14.29 7.72 -25.72
C THR A 381 15.36 7.55 -24.64
N ASP A 382 16.61 7.84 -25.01
CA ASP A 382 17.75 8.00 -24.11
C ASP A 382 18.30 6.71 -23.42
N ILE A 383 17.77 5.51 -23.70
CA ILE A 383 18.33 4.27 -23.12
C ILE A 383 19.78 4.02 -23.58
N THR A 384 20.68 3.89 -22.61
CA THR A 384 22.12 3.69 -22.84
C THR A 384 22.50 2.24 -23.15
N ALA A 385 21.72 1.28 -22.65
CA ALA A 385 21.95 -0.14 -22.87
C ALA A 385 20.64 -0.93 -22.80
N VAL A 386 20.45 -1.86 -23.73
CA VAL A 386 19.40 -2.88 -23.68
C VAL A 386 20.07 -4.24 -23.64
N LYS A 387 19.72 -5.08 -22.65
CA LYS A 387 20.13 -6.48 -22.62
C LYS A 387 18.93 -7.36 -22.96
N LEU A 388 19.14 -8.31 -23.87
CA LEU A 388 18.10 -9.20 -24.37
C LEU A 388 18.21 -10.59 -23.73
N PRO A 389 17.13 -11.40 -23.75
CA PRO A 389 17.19 -12.82 -23.40
C PRO A 389 18.25 -13.58 -24.20
N GLU A 390 18.82 -14.63 -23.61
CA GLU A 390 19.77 -15.50 -24.29
C GLU A 390 19.16 -16.09 -25.58
N GLY A 391 19.89 -16.01 -26.69
CA GLY A 391 19.43 -16.50 -28.00
C GLY A 391 18.64 -15.47 -28.84
N LYS A 392 18.28 -14.31 -28.30
CA LYS A 392 17.74 -13.18 -29.09
C LYS A 392 18.88 -12.30 -29.61
N THR A 393 18.87 -11.95 -30.90
CA THR A 393 19.95 -11.19 -31.54
C THR A 393 19.68 -9.68 -31.54
N ALA A 394 20.69 -8.87 -31.85
CA ALA A 394 20.49 -7.43 -32.07
C ALA A 394 19.49 -7.14 -33.20
N ASP A 395 19.41 -8.01 -34.22
CA ASP A 395 18.42 -7.91 -35.31
C ASP A 395 16.98 -8.06 -34.80
N TYR A 396 16.78 -8.86 -33.75
CA TYR A 396 15.48 -8.99 -33.09
C TYR A 396 15.06 -7.64 -32.50
N LEU A 397 15.95 -6.97 -31.75
CA LEU A 397 15.66 -5.63 -31.22
C LEU A 397 15.47 -4.60 -32.32
N ALA A 398 16.26 -4.67 -33.40
CA ALA A 398 16.10 -3.78 -34.55
C ALA A 398 14.73 -3.96 -35.22
N ASN A 399 14.24 -5.19 -35.35
CA ASN A 399 12.90 -5.47 -35.88
C ASN A 399 11.78 -5.01 -34.94
N VAL A 400 11.94 -5.21 -33.63
CA VAL A 400 11.02 -4.72 -32.60
C VAL A 400 10.93 -3.19 -32.66
N LEU A 401 12.08 -2.51 -32.69
CA LEU A 401 12.17 -1.05 -32.81
C LEU A 401 11.63 -0.53 -34.15
N ALA A 402 11.94 -1.22 -35.26
CA ALA A 402 11.43 -0.85 -36.58
C ALA A 402 9.90 -1.03 -36.69
N THR A 403 9.34 -2.02 -35.99
CA THR A 403 7.89 -2.25 -35.95
C THR A 403 7.20 -1.20 -35.09
N ALA A 404 7.80 -0.84 -33.94
CA ALA A 404 7.30 0.20 -33.05
C ALA A 404 7.31 1.60 -33.69
N THR A 405 8.29 1.89 -34.53
CA THR A 405 8.45 3.20 -35.19
C THR A 405 7.77 3.30 -36.55
N LYS A 406 7.23 2.20 -37.10
CA LYS A 406 6.49 2.28 -38.35
C LYS A 406 5.22 3.10 -38.08
N PRO A 407 5.02 4.26 -38.73
CA PRO A 407 3.77 4.99 -38.65
C PRO A 407 2.64 4.01 -38.99
N ALA A 408 1.58 3.99 -38.20
CA ALA A 408 0.38 3.27 -38.59
C ALA A 408 0.06 3.71 -40.02
N ASP A 409 0.03 2.75 -40.97
CA ASP A 409 -0.45 2.97 -42.34
C ASP A 409 -1.94 3.33 -42.20
N THR A 410 -2.19 4.57 -41.83
CA THR A 410 -3.47 5.22 -41.96
C THR A 410 -3.50 5.64 -43.41
N ASP A 411 -3.97 4.72 -44.27
CA ASP A 411 -4.46 5.13 -45.56
C ASP A 411 -5.39 6.33 -45.28
N PRO A 412 -5.14 7.49 -45.93
CA PRO A 412 -5.94 8.68 -45.69
C PRO A 412 -7.40 8.28 -45.85
N PRO A 413 -8.27 8.60 -44.87
CA PRO A 413 -9.67 8.19 -44.96
C PRO A 413 -10.21 8.70 -46.29
N VAL A 414 -10.68 7.77 -47.12
CA VAL A 414 -11.38 8.10 -48.37
C VAL A 414 -12.67 8.79 -47.95
N THR A 415 -12.56 10.09 -47.77
CA THR A 415 -13.68 10.98 -47.52
C THR A 415 -14.21 11.30 -48.91
N ASP A 416 -15.23 10.54 -49.32
CA ASP A 416 -16.04 10.96 -50.45
C ASP A 416 -16.54 12.38 -50.15
N PRO A 417 -16.36 13.33 -51.08
CA PRO A 417 -16.78 14.71 -50.86
C PRO A 417 -18.27 14.71 -50.51
N PRO A 418 -18.69 15.39 -49.42
CA PRO A 418 -20.08 15.41 -49.02
C PRO A 418 -20.90 16.01 -50.16
N ALA A 419 -21.86 15.25 -50.66
CA ALA A 419 -22.84 15.72 -51.63
C ALA A 419 -23.59 16.91 -51.01
N THR A 420 -23.20 18.11 -51.41
CA THR A 420 -23.80 19.34 -50.91
C THR A 420 -25.06 19.59 -51.72
N GLU A 421 -26.20 19.11 -51.24
CA GLU A 421 -27.48 19.57 -51.78
C GLU A 421 -27.72 21.02 -51.32
N PRO A 422 -28.16 21.92 -52.21
CA PRO A 422 -28.40 23.32 -51.86
C PRO A 422 -29.59 23.41 -50.90
N HIS A 423 -29.30 23.75 -49.64
CA HIS A 423 -30.34 24.08 -48.66
C HIS A 423 -31.00 25.42 -49.03
N VAL A 424 -32.29 25.35 -49.39
CA VAL A 424 -33.17 26.51 -49.47
C VAL A 424 -33.54 26.91 -48.03
N THR A 425 -32.99 28.01 -47.55
CA THR A 425 -33.37 28.58 -46.25
C THR A 425 -34.60 29.46 -46.44
N GLU A 426 -35.75 29.03 -45.94
CA GLU A 426 -36.93 29.89 -45.85
C GLU A 426 -36.79 30.88 -44.68
N PRO A 427 -37.29 32.12 -44.81
CA PRO A 427 -37.18 33.13 -43.77
C PRO A 427 -38.08 32.80 -42.57
N VAL A 428 -37.48 32.77 -41.39
CA VAL A 428 -38.19 32.62 -40.12
C VAL A 428 -38.82 33.96 -39.71
N ILE A 429 -40.14 33.95 -39.53
CA ILE A 429 -40.88 35.06 -38.91
C ILE A 429 -40.90 34.82 -37.41
N THR A 430 -40.27 35.71 -36.65
CA THR A 430 -40.36 35.75 -35.18
C THR A 430 -41.33 36.84 -34.75
N ASP A 431 -42.45 36.44 -34.13
CA ASP A 431 -43.36 37.36 -33.46
C ASP A 431 -42.81 37.76 -32.08
N PRO A 432 -43.06 39.00 -31.60
CA PRO A 432 -42.57 39.48 -30.32
C PRO A 432 -43.37 38.89 -29.16
N VAL A 433 -42.66 38.39 -28.15
CA VAL A 433 -43.23 37.91 -26.88
C VAL A 433 -43.35 39.08 -25.90
N THR A 434 -44.56 39.33 -25.42
CA THR A 434 -44.85 40.22 -24.27
C THR A 434 -44.73 39.46 -22.96
N THR A 435 -43.87 39.94 -22.07
CA THR A 435 -43.75 39.48 -20.68
C THR A 435 -44.50 40.43 -19.74
N ASP A 436 -45.47 39.89 -18.99
CA ASP A 436 -46.12 40.57 -17.86
C ASP A 436 -45.29 40.38 -16.57
N PRO A 437 -45.32 41.34 -15.63
CA PRO A 437 -44.63 41.24 -14.35
C PRO A 437 -45.48 40.47 -13.32
N THR A 438 -44.89 39.50 -12.64
CA THR A 438 -45.48 38.85 -11.47
C THR A 438 -45.00 39.52 -10.19
N ASP A 439 -45.96 40.01 -9.40
CA ASP A 439 -45.80 40.47 -8.02
C ASP A 439 -45.39 39.31 -7.10
N ILE A 440 -44.42 39.57 -6.22
CA ILE A 440 -44.01 38.68 -5.13
C ILE A 440 -44.59 39.26 -3.84
N GLU A 441 -45.66 38.65 -3.33
CA GLU A 441 -46.14 38.87 -1.97
C GLU A 441 -45.35 37.99 -0.99
N ASN A 442 -44.86 38.64 0.07
CA ASN A 442 -44.41 38.00 1.30
C ASN A 442 -45.61 37.36 2.00
N ASP A 443 -45.46 36.12 2.49
CA ASP A 443 -46.30 35.65 3.60
C ASP A 443 -45.48 34.89 4.66
N VAL A 444 -45.88 35.17 5.89
CA VAL A 444 -45.33 34.79 7.18
C VAL A 444 -46.31 33.79 7.80
N SER A 445 -45.86 32.73 8.49
CA SER A 445 -46.53 32.07 9.63
C SER A 445 -45.87 30.68 9.83
N SER A 446 -45.07 30.44 10.87
CA SER A 446 -45.43 29.98 12.24
C SER A 446 -46.34 28.75 12.27
N GLU A 447 -45.86 27.61 12.78
CA GLU A 447 -46.51 26.89 13.90
C GLU A 447 -45.71 25.65 14.34
N SER A 448 -45.87 25.40 15.63
CA SER A 448 -45.34 24.36 16.50
C SER A 448 -46.27 23.14 16.55
N ASP A 449 -45.71 21.93 16.72
CA ASP A 449 -46.33 20.74 17.35
C ASP A 449 -45.15 19.79 17.70
N GLU A 450 -44.83 19.41 18.94
CA GLU A 450 -45.53 18.60 19.97
C GLU A 450 -45.79 17.13 19.57
N ASN A 451 -45.39 16.23 20.48
CA ASN A 451 -45.77 14.80 20.62
C ASN A 451 -45.09 13.78 19.65
N THR A 452 -44.67 12.56 20.02
CA THR A 452 -44.93 11.69 21.19
C THR A 452 -43.85 10.60 21.21
N ALA A 453 -43.40 10.16 22.39
CA ALA A 453 -42.61 8.94 22.56
C ALA A 453 -43.51 7.68 22.50
N PRO A 454 -42.99 6.51 22.06
CA PRO A 454 -43.57 5.24 22.46
C PRO A 454 -42.65 4.49 23.42
N GLU A 455 -43.19 4.18 24.61
CA GLU A 455 -42.77 3.05 25.42
C GLU A 455 -43.12 1.74 24.68
N THR A 456 -42.18 0.79 24.66
CA THR A 456 -42.52 -0.63 24.52
C THR A 456 -41.63 -1.46 25.43
N ASP A 457 -42.23 -1.90 26.53
CA ASP A 457 -41.86 -3.10 27.27
C ASP A 457 -41.95 -4.33 26.35
N ALA A 458 -40.88 -5.13 26.31
CA ALA A 458 -40.94 -6.50 25.80
C ALA A 458 -39.99 -7.38 26.61
N ASP A 459 -40.61 -8.04 27.58
CA ASP A 459 -40.22 -9.27 28.26
C ASP A 459 -39.65 -10.30 27.27
N ASN A 460 -38.40 -10.73 27.48
CA ASN A 460 -37.82 -11.88 26.78
C ASN A 460 -37.05 -12.74 27.78
N THR A 461 -37.78 -13.70 28.34
CA THR A 461 -37.25 -14.85 29.07
C THR A 461 -36.34 -15.71 28.19
N ALA A 462 -35.11 -15.91 28.67
CA ALA A 462 -34.10 -16.77 28.08
C ALA A 462 -34.50 -18.26 28.09
N PRO A 463 -34.17 -19.05 27.05
CA PRO A 463 -34.05 -20.49 27.16
C PRO A 463 -32.67 -20.86 27.73
N LYS A 464 -32.66 -21.63 28.82
CA LYS A 464 -31.49 -22.40 29.24
C LYS A 464 -31.37 -23.59 28.32
N ASP A 465 -30.27 -23.69 27.57
CA ASP A 465 -29.87 -24.94 26.93
C ASP A 465 -28.57 -25.46 27.56
N ASP A 466 -28.69 -26.67 28.08
CA ASP A 466 -27.63 -27.57 28.51
C ASP A 466 -26.93 -28.18 27.28
N THR A 467 -25.67 -27.84 27.03
CA THR A 467 -24.76 -28.74 26.29
C THR A 467 -23.34 -28.67 26.83
N ASN A 468 -23.08 -29.58 27.75
CA ASN A 468 -21.78 -30.00 28.25
C ASN A 468 -21.10 -30.90 27.18
N TYR A 469 -20.18 -30.35 26.37
CA TYR A 469 -19.42 -31.15 25.40
C TYR A 469 -17.97 -30.71 25.13
N ASP A 470 -17.30 -30.01 26.07
CA ASP A 470 -15.95 -29.44 25.79
C ASP A 470 -14.77 -29.98 26.63
N SER A 471 -14.95 -31.09 27.35
CA SER A 471 -13.88 -31.67 28.20
C SER A 471 -13.06 -32.80 27.56
N TRP A 472 -13.42 -33.29 26.36
CA TRP A 472 -12.77 -34.48 25.77
C TRP A 472 -11.68 -34.17 24.74
N ILE A 473 -11.59 -32.94 24.21
CA ILE A 473 -10.57 -32.57 23.21
C ILE A 473 -9.18 -32.37 23.87
N TRP A 474 -9.14 -31.90 25.12
CA TRP A 474 -7.89 -31.74 25.87
C TRP A 474 -7.21 -33.05 26.30
N VAL A 475 -7.96 -34.15 26.42
CA VAL A 475 -7.40 -35.46 26.79
C VAL A 475 -6.76 -36.17 25.57
N ALA A 476 -7.23 -35.88 24.35
CA ALA A 476 -6.66 -36.45 23.13
C ALA A 476 -5.31 -35.83 22.75
N SER A 477 -5.15 -34.50 22.89
CA SER A 477 -3.91 -33.79 22.52
C SER A 477 -2.72 -34.09 23.45
N ALA A 478 -2.96 -34.26 24.75
CA ALA A 478 -1.91 -34.63 25.70
C ALA A 478 -1.34 -36.04 25.47
N SER A 479 -2.14 -36.96 24.94
CA SER A 479 -1.70 -38.34 24.66
C SER A 479 -0.76 -38.47 23.45
N GLY A 480 -0.91 -37.59 22.45
CA GLY A 480 -0.06 -37.56 21.26
C GLY A 480 1.37 -37.09 21.54
N ILE A 481 1.52 -36.08 22.41
CA ILE A 481 2.85 -35.50 22.73
C ILE A 481 3.72 -36.50 23.50
N LEU A 482 3.13 -37.29 24.41
CA LEU A 482 3.82 -38.34 25.16
C LEU A 482 4.32 -39.49 24.27
N ALA A 483 3.57 -39.85 23.22
CA ALA A 483 3.98 -40.88 22.27
C ALA A 483 5.21 -40.45 21.44
N VAL A 484 5.25 -39.18 21.00
CA VAL A 484 6.39 -38.64 20.24
C VAL A 484 7.64 -38.53 21.13
N ALA A 485 7.50 -38.08 22.37
CA ALA A 485 8.61 -38.00 23.32
C ALA A 485 9.22 -39.38 23.63
N ALA A 486 8.39 -40.42 23.78
CA ALA A 486 8.86 -41.79 23.99
C ALA A 486 9.66 -42.34 22.79
N VAL A 487 9.21 -42.05 21.56
CA VAL A 487 9.90 -42.47 20.33
C VAL A 487 11.26 -41.77 20.21
N VAL A 488 11.32 -40.46 20.46
CA VAL A 488 12.59 -39.70 20.46
C VAL A 488 13.55 -40.23 21.52
N PHE A 489 13.06 -40.54 22.72
CA PHE A 489 13.88 -41.10 23.80
C PHE A 489 14.47 -42.47 23.44
N VAL A 490 13.68 -43.35 22.81
CA VAL A 490 14.16 -44.66 22.33
C VAL A 490 15.22 -44.50 21.24
N MET A 491 15.05 -43.54 20.32
CA MET A 491 16.05 -43.27 19.28
C MET A 491 17.38 -42.76 19.87
N ILE A 492 17.32 -41.88 20.88
CA ILE A 492 18.52 -41.38 21.57
C ILE A 492 19.24 -42.52 22.28
N LYS A 493 18.51 -43.39 23.01
CA LYS A 493 19.09 -44.58 23.66
C LYS A 493 19.73 -45.55 22.66
N LYS A 494 19.10 -45.77 21.50
CA LYS A 494 19.63 -46.67 20.47
C LYS A 494 20.89 -46.11 19.80
N LYS A 495 21.05 -44.78 19.76
CA LYS A 495 22.23 -44.10 19.22
C LYS A 495 23.41 -44.07 20.22
N GLN A 496 23.15 -44.19 21.52
CA GLN A 496 24.19 -44.31 22.56
C GLN A 496 24.67 -45.76 22.78
N ALA A 497 23.93 -46.75 22.28
CA ALA A 497 24.28 -48.18 22.38
C ALA A 497 25.07 -48.70 21.18
N LYS A 498 25.33 -47.86 20.17
CA LYS A 498 26.33 -48.06 19.12
C LYS A 498 27.50 -47.15 19.40
#